data_AF-A0A9D2I019-F1
#
_entry.id   AF-A0A9D2I019-F1
#
_cell.length_a   1.000
_cell.length_b   1.000
_cell.length_c   1.000
_cell.angle_alpha   90.00
_cell.angle_beta   90.00
_cell.angle_gamma   90.00
#
_symmetry.space_group_name_H-M   'P 1'
#
loop_
_entity.id
_entity.type
_entity.pdbx_description
1 polymer ?
#
loop_
_entity_poly.entity_id
_entity_poly.type
_entity_poly.pdbx_seq_one_letter_code
_entity_poly.pdbx_strand_id
1 'polypeptide(L)' 'MDKEVVAVSIKNGKYFVVLEDKTRIRVDSDEYKRVKRKLSKNIILFLKVNEESDCVE' A
#
# COMPACT_ATOMS: atom_id res chain seq x y z
N MET A 1 -2.02 -5.02 -13.76
CA MET A 1 -0.56 -5.26 -13.65
C MET A 1 -0.20 -5.36 -12.17
N ASP A 2 0.80 -6.17 -11.80
CA ASP A 2 1.34 -6.17 -10.44
C ASP A 2 2.14 -4.90 -10.21
N LYS A 3 1.96 -4.25 -9.05
CA LYS A 3 2.65 -3.03 -8.66
C LYS A 3 3.42 -3.24 -7.37
N GLU A 4 4.68 -2.80 -7.32
CA GLU A 4 5.49 -2.92 -6.12
C GLU A 4 5.01 -1.96 -5.02
N VAL A 5 4.97 -2.45 -3.78
CA VAL A 5 4.75 -1.64 -2.59
C VAL A 5 6.08 -1.07 -2.11
N VAL A 6 6.21 0.26 -2.15
CA VAL A 6 7.44 0.96 -1.78
C VAL A 6 7.39 1.59 -0.39
N ALA A 7 6.20 1.91 0.11
CA ALA A 7 6.05 2.52 1.44
C ALA A 7 4.66 2.32 2.04
N VAL A 8 4.49 2.78 3.28
CA VAL A 8 3.20 2.94 3.95
C VAL A 8 3.05 4.37 4.44
N SER A 9 1.82 4.88 4.49
CA SER A 9 1.53 6.26 4.90
C SER A 9 0.25 6.34 5.74
N ILE A 10 0.14 7.39 6.57
CA ILE A 10 -1.06 7.71 7.36
C ILE A 10 -1.48 9.14 7.01
N LYS A 11 -2.76 9.33 6.66
CA LYS A 11 -3.33 10.65 6.35
C LYS A 11 -4.73 10.73 6.95
N ASN A 12 -5.02 11.79 7.73
CA ASN A 12 -6.32 12.00 8.39
C ASN A 12 -6.82 10.77 9.17
N GLY A 13 -5.92 10.08 9.90
CA GLY A 13 -6.26 8.87 10.66
C GLY A 13 -6.56 7.62 9.81
N LYS A 14 -6.43 7.69 8.49
CA LYS A 14 -6.58 6.56 7.56
C LYS A 14 -5.22 6.01 7.18
N TYR A 15 -5.14 4.71 6.98
CA TYR A 15 -3.91 4.00 6.63
C TYR A 15 -3.84 3.74 5.12
N PHE A 16 -2.64 3.87 4.56
CA PHE A 16 -2.41 3.71 3.13
C PHE A 16 -1.15 2.90 2.87
N VAL A 17 -1.20 2.12 1.79
CA VAL A 17 -0.04 1.52 1.13
C VAL A 17 0.32 2.39 -0.07
N VAL A 18 1.61 2.66 -0.26
CA VAL A 18 2.12 3.45 -1.37
C VAL A 18 2.82 2.52 -2.35
N LEU A 19 2.39 2.59 -3.61
CA LEU A 19 2.95 1.82 -4.71
C LEU A 19 4.06 2.59 -5.43
N GLU A 20 4.85 1.89 -6.25
CA GLU A 20 5.97 2.46 -7.02
C GLU A 20 5.56 3.65 -7.91
N ASP A 21 4.34 3.60 -8.46
CA ASP A 21 3.77 4.64 -9.32
C ASP A 21 3.15 5.80 -8.50
N LYS A 22 3.45 5.85 -7.19
CA LYS A 22 2.94 6.82 -6.21
C LYS A 22 1.45 6.69 -5.90
N THR A 23 0.76 5.70 -6.47
CA THR A 23 -0.62 5.37 -6.13
C THR A 23 -0.71 5.02 -4.64
N ARG A 24 -1.76 5.52 -3.99
CA ARG A 24 -2.05 5.26 -2.57
C ARG A 24 -3.32 4.45 -2.45
N ILE A 25 -3.20 3.25 -1.92
CA ILE A 25 -4.34 2.37 -1.66
C ILE A 25 -4.68 2.46 -0.19
N ARG A 26 -5.92 2.83 0.12
CA ARG A 26 -6.42 2.83 1.49
C ARG A 26 -6.54 1.39 1.99
N VAL A 27 -6.02 1.14 3.18
CA VAL A 27 -6.07 -0.16 3.85
C VAL A 27 -6.54 0.00 5.30
N ASP A 28 -6.87 -1.11 5.94
CA ASP A 28 -7.11 -1.15 7.39
C ASP A 28 -5.79 -1.12 8.18
N SER A 29 -5.91 -1.02 9.51
CA SER A 29 -4.75 -0.93 10.41
C SER A 29 -3.92 -2.20 10.48
N ASP A 30 -4.53 -3.37 10.28
CA ASP A 30 -3.85 -4.65 10.39
C ASP A 30 -3.01 -4.91 9.15
N GLU A 31 -3.56 -4.67 7.97
CA GLU A 31 -2.80 -4.75 6.72
C GLU A 31 -1.69 -3.70 6.67
N TYR A 32 -1.94 -2.48 7.15
CA TYR A 32 -0.89 -1.46 7.30
C TYR A 32 0.28 -1.95 8.17
N LYS A 33 0.00 -2.52 9.35
CA LYS A 33 1.04 -3.04 10.25
C LYS A 33 1.78 -4.22 9.61
N ARG A 34 1.07 -5.08 8.88
CA ARG A 34 1.64 -6.24 8.18
C ARG A 34 2.59 -5.82 7.07
N VAL A 35 2.18 -4.88 6.21
CA VAL A 35 3.01 -4.32 5.14
C VAL A 35 4.21 -3.60 5.75
N LYS A 36 4.00 -2.72 6.74
CA LYS A 36 5.08 -2.02 7.44
C LYS A 36 6.15 -2.98 7.97
N ARG A 37 5.74 -4.06 8.65
CA ARG A 37 6.66 -5.07 9.21
C ARG A 37 7.45 -5.80 8.12
N LYS A 38 6.84 -6.09 6.98
CA LYS A 38 7.51 -6.76 5.85
C LYS A 38 8.52 -5.82 5.18
N LEU A 39 8.17 -4.56 4.97
CA LEU A 39 9.08 -3.54 4.43
C LEU A 39 10.30 -3.34 5.33
N SER A 40 10.12 -3.30 6.66
CA SER A 40 11.25 -3.22 7.60
C SER A 40 12.21 -4.42 7.55
N LYS A 41 11.78 -5.53 6.93
CA LYS A 41 12.61 -6.73 6.70
C LYS A 41 13.19 -6.79 5.28
N ASN A 42 13.08 -5.71 4.50
CA ASN A 42 13.47 -5.68 3.08
C ASN A 42 12.76 -6.74 2.21
N ILE A 43 11.54 -7.15 2.61
CA ILE A 43 10.73 -8.08 1.83
C ILE A 43 9.99 -7.28 0.74
N ILE A 44 10.26 -7.62 -0.51
CA ILE A 44 9.58 -7.05 -1.67
C ILE A 44 8.13 -7.56 -1.69
N LEU A 45 7.19 -6.63 -1.88
CA LEU A 45 5.75 -6.87 -1.85
C LEU A 45 5.14 -6.38 -3.15
N PHE A 46 4.35 -7.24 -3.80
CA PHE A 46 3.58 -6.87 -4.98
C PHE A 46 2.08 -6.91 -4.66
N LEU A 47 1.36 -5.89 -5.09
CA LEU A 47 -0.10 -5.85 -5.04
C LEU A 47 -0.66 -5.95 -6.45
N LYS A 48 -1.59 -6.88 -6.62
CA LYS A 48 -2.38 -6.97 -7.84
C LYS A 48 -3.49 -5.94 -7.78
N VAL A 49 -3.27 -4.80 -8.42
CA VAL A 49 -4.30 -3.77 -8.56
C VAL A 49 -5.14 -4.13 -9.79
N ASN A 50 -6.37 -4.60 -9.55
CA ASN A 50 -7.37 -4.67 -10.62
C ASN A 50 -7.80 -3.23 -10.94
N GLU A 51 -7.85 -2.88 -12.24
CA GLU A 51 -8.16 -1.53 -12.75
C GLU A 51 -9.51 -0.96 -12.31
N GLU A 52 -10.37 -1.74 -11.65
CA GLU A 52 -11.64 -1.29 -11.05
C GLU A 52 -11.51 -0.73 -9.62
N SER A 53 -10.30 -0.69 -9.03
CA SER A 53 -10.13 -0.11 -7.69
C SER A 53 -10.18 1.41 -7.74
N ASP A 54 -11.33 1.96 -7.38
CA ASP A 54 -11.66 3.37 -7.18
C ASP A 54 -10.45 4.18 -6.66
N CYS A 55 -9.79 4.89 -7.57
CA CYS A 55 -8.68 5.78 -7.28
C CYS A 55 -9.25 7.02 -6.59
N VAL A 56 -9.18 7.07 -5.25
CA VAL A 56 -9.52 8.29 -4.52
C VAL A 56 -8.42 9.33 -4.66
N GLU A 57 -8.71 10.41 -5.40
CA GLU A 57 -7.90 11.64 -5.52
C GLU A 57 -7.62 12.33 -4.16
#